data_AF-A0A2E9QSB8-F1
#
_entry.id   AF-A0A2E9QSB8-F1
#
_cell.length_a   1.000
_cell.length_b   1.000
_cell.length_c   1.000
_cell.angle_alpha   90.00
_cell.angle_beta   90.00
_cell.angle_gamma   90.00
#
_symmetry.space_group_name_H-M   'P 1'
#
loop_
_entity.id
_entity.type
_entity.pdbx_description
1 polymer ?
#
loop_
_entity_poly.entity_id
_entity_poly.type
_entity_poly.pdbx_seq_one_letter_code
_entity_poly.pdbx_strand_id
1 'polypeptide(L)'
;MEDQKTMREAAEQLCETFQLPMKVDRLENVESWLQWLQARLEERMTHLLQKNHQELTQILYRVDIPEEAIQEVFQNTVLTEIPSKLATLVIERQLQKIELRRKWSEQFSPYPK
;
A
#
# COMPACT_ATOMS: atom_id res chain seq x y z
N MET A 1 -3.78 8.64 18.99
CA MET A 1 -2.46 8.00 19.23
C MET A 1 -2.38 6.64 18.57
N GLU A 2 -3.42 5.80 18.64
CA GLU A 2 -3.45 4.45 18.06
C GLU A 2 -3.46 4.43 16.51
N ASP A 3 -4.14 5.40 15.88
CA ASP A 3 -4.17 5.53 14.42
C ASP A 3 -2.81 5.86 13.80
N GLN A 4 -2.02 6.74 14.44
CA GLN A 4 -0.69 7.10 13.96
C GLN A 4 0.28 5.93 14.08
N LYS A 5 0.15 5.10 15.13
CA LYS A 5 0.94 3.88 15.31
C LYS A 5 0.61 2.84 14.23
N THR A 6 -0.68 2.58 14.00
CA THR A 6 -1.14 1.60 13.00
C THR A 6 -0.74 2.02 11.57
N MET A 7 -0.84 3.32 11.26
CA MET A 7 -0.40 3.85 9.97
C MET A 7 1.11 3.69 9.78
N ARG A 8 1.90 3.96 10.83
CA ARG A 8 3.35 3.78 10.80
C ARG A 8 3.74 2.31 10.59
N GLU A 9 3.09 1.37 11.26
CA GLU A 9 3.36 -0.06 11.06
C GLU A 9 3.02 -0.50 9.63
N ALA A 10 1.89 -0.05 9.08
CA ALA A 10 1.54 -0.32 7.68
C ALA A 10 2.56 0.28 6.70
N ALA A 11 3.08 1.47 7.01
CA ALA A 11 4.12 2.13 6.23
C ALA A 11 5.43 1.32 6.22
N GLU A 12 5.86 0.87 7.39
CA GLU A 12 7.07 0.08 7.57
C GLU A 12 6.95 -1.25 6.82
N GLN A 13 5.81 -1.93 6.93
CA GLN A 13 5.53 -3.18 6.20
C GLN A 13 5.59 -3.00 4.68
N LEU A 14 5.01 -1.90 4.15
CA LEU A 14 5.09 -1.62 2.72
C LEU A 14 6.53 -1.30 2.28
N CYS A 15 7.27 -0.54 3.09
CA CYS A 15 8.68 -0.25 2.80
C CYS A 15 9.52 -1.53 2.76
N GLU A 16 9.32 -2.46 3.70
CA GLU A 16 10.00 -3.76 3.70
C GLU A 16 9.60 -4.60 2.48
N THR A 17 8.29 -4.69 2.21
CA THR A 17 7.73 -5.53 1.14
C THR A 17 8.20 -5.09 -0.25
N PHE A 18 8.26 -3.78 -0.48
CA PHE A 18 8.71 -3.20 -1.76
C PHE A 18 10.20 -2.83 -1.76
N GLN A 19 10.92 -3.09 -0.66
CA GLN A 19 12.33 -2.75 -0.47
C GLN A 19 12.61 -1.25 -0.69
N LEU A 20 11.72 -0.39 -0.19
CA LEU A 20 11.80 1.05 -0.32
C LEU A 20 12.75 1.64 0.73
N PRO A 21 13.52 2.69 0.38
CA PRO A 21 14.35 3.38 1.35
C PRO A 21 13.47 4.09 2.38
N MET A 22 13.51 3.64 3.64
CA MET A 22 12.68 4.17 4.71
C MET A 22 13.02 5.66 4.97
N LYS A 23 12.06 6.56 4.71
CA LYS A 23 12.12 7.99 5.07
C LYS A 23 10.91 8.43 5.89
N VAL A 24 10.47 7.59 6.83
CA VAL A 24 9.25 7.85 7.62
C VAL A 24 9.48 8.97 8.65
N ASP A 25 10.73 9.15 9.13
CA ASP A 25 11.02 10.05 10.26
C ASP A 25 11.00 11.56 9.96
N ARG A 26 10.75 11.99 8.71
CA ARG A 26 10.81 13.43 8.31
C ARG A 26 9.52 14.00 7.73
N LEU A 27 8.42 13.26 7.76
CA LEU A 27 7.18 13.68 7.13
C LEU A 27 6.20 14.21 8.18
N GLU A 28 5.83 15.48 8.05
CA GLU A 28 5.11 16.24 9.09
C GLU A 28 3.61 15.90 9.16
N ASN A 29 3.03 15.35 8.08
CA ASN A 29 1.63 15.03 7.99
C ASN A 29 1.34 13.81 7.09
N VAL A 30 0.12 13.28 7.21
CA VAL A 30 -0.33 12.08 6.49
C VAL A 30 -0.35 12.27 4.98
N GLU A 31 -0.72 13.46 4.50
CA GLU A 31 -0.79 13.75 3.06
C GLU A 31 0.60 13.70 2.41
N SER A 32 1.58 14.35 3.02
CA SER A 32 2.98 14.33 2.56
C SER A 32 3.55 12.91 2.57
N TRP A 33 3.13 12.10 3.54
CA TRP A 33 3.51 10.70 3.59
C TRP A 33 2.87 9.85 2.49
N LEU A 34 1.57 10.02 2.22
CA LEU A 34 0.89 9.32 1.14
C LEU A 34 1.49 9.67 -0.23
N GLN A 35 1.77 10.95 -0.47
CA GLN A 35 2.43 11.41 -1.71
C GLN A 35 3.82 10.81 -1.86
N TRP A 36 4.62 10.80 -0.79
CA TRP A 36 5.95 10.20 -0.81
C TRP A 36 5.87 8.69 -1.08
N LEU A 37 4.98 7.98 -0.40
CA LEU A 37 4.81 6.55 -0.57
C LEU A 37 4.34 6.21 -1.99
N GLN A 38 3.36 6.93 -2.51
CA GLN A 38 2.86 6.74 -3.87
C GLN A 38 3.99 6.90 -4.88
N ALA A 39 4.78 7.98 -4.78
CA ALA A 39 5.90 8.20 -5.69
C ALA A 39 6.95 7.08 -5.63
N ARG A 40 7.24 6.55 -4.43
CA ARG A 40 8.22 5.46 -4.27
C ARG A 40 7.70 4.10 -4.75
N LEU A 41 6.42 3.81 -4.51
CA LEU A 41 5.77 2.63 -5.05
C LEU A 41 5.75 2.69 -6.57
N GLU A 42 5.37 3.83 -7.16
CA GLU A 42 5.33 4.03 -8.60
C GLU A 42 6.70 3.82 -9.25
N GLU A 43 7.76 4.43 -8.69
CA GLU A 43 9.14 4.26 -9.15
C GLU A 43 9.57 2.78 -9.07
N ARG A 44 9.30 2.12 -7.94
CA ARG A 44 9.65 0.72 -7.72
C ARG A 44 8.90 -0.22 -8.66
N MET A 45 7.59 0.00 -8.84
CA MET A 45 6.75 -0.79 -9.74
C MET A 45 7.14 -0.58 -11.20
N THR A 46 7.50 0.64 -11.60
CA THR A 46 8.04 0.91 -12.93
C THR A 46 9.30 0.08 -13.17
N HIS A 47 10.22 0.06 -12.21
CA HIS A 47 11.41 -0.77 -12.27
C HIS A 47 11.08 -2.26 -12.38
N LEU A 48 10.16 -2.76 -11.57
CA LEU A 48 9.76 -4.17 -11.58
C LEU A 48 9.04 -4.56 -12.87
N LEU A 49 8.16 -3.71 -13.42
CA LEU A 49 7.52 -3.96 -14.71
C LEU A 49 8.54 -4.11 -15.84
N GLN A 50 9.57 -3.28 -15.85
CA GLN A 50 10.60 -3.29 -16.89
C GLN A 50 11.61 -4.42 -16.74
N LYS A 51 11.91 -4.84 -15.50
CA LYS A 51 13.02 -5.77 -15.22
C LYS A 51 12.56 -7.16 -14.79
N ASN A 52 11.45 -7.26 -14.06
CA ASN A 52 10.97 -8.50 -13.47
C ASN A 52 9.46 -8.46 -13.15
N HIS A 53 8.63 -8.67 -14.17
CA HIS A 53 7.18 -8.66 -14.00
C HIS A 53 6.69 -9.73 -13.01
N GLN A 54 7.34 -10.91 -12.98
CA GLN A 54 6.98 -12.00 -12.07
C GLN A 54 7.14 -11.60 -10.59
N GLU A 55 8.22 -10.89 -10.26
CA GLU A 55 8.46 -10.37 -8.90
C GLU A 55 7.40 -9.34 -8.51
N LEU A 56 7.00 -8.46 -9.43
CA LEU A 56 5.90 -7.52 -9.17
C LEU A 56 4.62 -8.27 -8.78
N THR A 57 4.19 -9.24 -9.59
CA THR A 57 2.97 -10.00 -9.31
C THR A 57 3.04 -10.73 -7.97
N GLN A 58 4.20 -11.32 -7.63
CA GLN A 58 4.41 -11.97 -6.33
C GLN A 58 4.30 -10.99 -5.16
N ILE A 59 4.84 -9.78 -5.31
CA ILE A 59 4.74 -8.73 -4.29
C ILE A 59 3.29 -8.28 -4.12
N LEU A 60 2.56 -8.06 -5.21
CA LEU A 60 1.15 -7.63 -5.19
C LEU A 60 0.25 -8.64 -4.45
N TYR A 61 0.51 -9.95 -4.62
CA TYR A 61 -0.20 -10.97 -3.85
C TYR A 61 0.11 -10.94 -2.35
N ARG A 62 1.35 -10.65 -1.96
CA ARG A 62 1.74 -10.55 -0.53
C ARG A 62 1.05 -9.40 0.20
N VAL A 63 0.73 -8.32 -0.51
CA VAL A 63 0.01 -7.18 0.08
C VAL A 63 -1.51 -7.35 0.09
N ASP A 64 -2.00 -8.53 -0.34
CA ASP A 64 -3.41 -8.92 -0.34
C ASP A 64 -4.24 -8.12 -1.36
N ILE A 65 -3.69 -7.89 -2.56
CA ILE A 65 -4.46 -7.37 -3.70
C ILE A 65 -5.02 -8.58 -4.48
N PRO A 66 -6.33 -8.62 -4.74
CA PRO A 66 -6.95 -9.70 -5.49
C PRO A 66 -6.46 -9.72 -6.95
N GLU A 67 -6.33 -10.91 -7.51
CA GLU A 67 -5.85 -11.10 -8.89
C GLU A 67 -6.71 -10.34 -9.91
N GLU A 68 -8.03 -10.30 -9.72
CA GLU A 68 -8.92 -9.61 -10.65
C GLU A 68 -8.60 -8.11 -10.75
N ALA A 69 -8.30 -7.45 -9.63
CA ALA A 69 -7.95 -6.04 -9.62
C ALA A 69 -6.58 -5.77 -10.30
N ILE A 70 -5.64 -6.70 -10.15
CA ILE A 70 -4.35 -6.62 -10.85
C ILE A 70 -4.59 -6.73 -12.36
N GLN A 71 -5.33 -7.76 -12.79
CA GLN A 71 -5.65 -7.98 -14.20
C GLN A 71 -6.43 -6.80 -14.80
N GLU A 72 -7.38 -6.22 -14.05
CA GLU A 72 -8.13 -5.05 -14.48
C GLU A 72 -7.20 -3.87 -14.80
N VAL A 73 -6.21 -3.60 -13.96
CA VAL A 73 -5.21 -2.56 -14.23
C VAL A 73 -4.40 -2.89 -15.49
N PHE A 74 -3.92 -4.11 -15.63
CA PHE A 74 -3.12 -4.49 -16.80
C PHE A 74 -3.90 -4.48 -18.12
N GLN A 75 -5.20 -4.76 -18.10
CA GLN A 75 -6.03 -4.84 -19.30
C GLN A 75 -6.63 -3.49 -19.71
N ASN A 76 -6.99 -2.64 -18.73
CA ASN A 76 -7.75 -1.41 -18.98
C ASN A 76 -6.93 -0.12 -18.84
N THR A 77 -5.64 -0.22 -18.53
CA THR A 77 -4.75 0.94 -18.33
C THR A 77 -3.65 0.95 -19.37
N VAL A 78 -3.29 2.14 -19.87
CA VAL A 78 -2.11 2.31 -20.72
C VAL A 78 -0.83 1.97 -19.93
N LEU A 79 0.14 1.34 -20.58
CA LEU A 79 1.36 0.82 -19.94
C LEU A 79 2.09 1.85 -19.05
N THR A 80 2.08 3.13 -19.44
CA THR A 80 2.72 4.23 -18.69
C THR A 80 2.01 4.58 -17.38
N GLU A 81 0.73 4.26 -17.26
CA GLU A 81 -0.09 4.58 -16.08
C GLU A 81 -0.25 3.38 -15.12
N ILE A 82 0.08 2.16 -15.57
CA ILE A 82 0.01 0.94 -14.75
C ILE A 82 0.75 1.10 -13.41
N PRO A 83 2.00 1.59 -13.34
CA PRO A 83 2.70 1.72 -12.06
C PRO A 83 1.94 2.62 -11.07
N SER A 84 1.37 3.72 -11.57
CA SER A 84 0.63 4.68 -10.73
C SER A 84 -0.70 4.11 -10.23
N LYS A 85 -1.41 3.37 -11.09
CA LYS A 85 -2.65 2.67 -10.72
C LYS A 85 -2.41 1.56 -9.69
N LEU A 86 -1.34 0.78 -9.87
CA LEU A 86 -0.95 -0.25 -8.90
C LEU A 86 -0.54 0.36 -7.56
N ALA A 87 0.23 1.46 -7.57
CA ALA A 87 0.59 2.17 -6.34
C ALA A 87 -0.65 2.65 -5.57
N THR A 88 -1.62 3.20 -6.28
CA THR A 88 -2.91 3.62 -5.72
C THR A 88 -3.65 2.43 -5.09
N LEU A 89 -3.77 1.31 -5.79
CA LEU A 89 -4.41 0.09 -5.26
C LEU A 89 -3.74 -0.43 -3.98
N VAL A 90 -2.41 -0.44 -3.94
CA VAL A 90 -1.65 -0.85 -2.75
C VAL A 90 -1.98 0.04 -1.56
N ILE A 91 -2.00 1.35 -1.75
CA ILE A 91 -2.29 2.32 -0.69
C ILE A 91 -3.73 2.17 -0.21
N GLU A 92 -4.70 2.12 -1.13
CA GLU A 92 -6.12 1.90 -0.82
C GLU A 92 -6.32 0.62 -0.01
N ARG A 93 -5.64 -0.48 -0.39
CA ARG A 93 -5.73 -1.74 0.33
C ARG A 93 -5.20 -1.63 1.76
N GLN A 94 -4.13 -0.89 2.00
CA GLN A 94 -3.65 -0.64 3.36
C GLN A 94 -4.60 0.23 4.18
N LEU A 95 -5.18 1.27 3.57
CA LEU A 95 -6.18 2.11 4.22
C LEU A 95 -7.42 1.30 4.62
N GLN A 96 -7.91 0.42 3.74
CA GLN A 96 -9.01 -0.50 4.04
C GLN A 96 -8.69 -1.42 5.21
N LYS A 97 -7.48 -1.99 5.30
CA LYS A 97 -7.05 -2.82 6.44
C LYS A 97 -7.07 -2.03 7.75
N ILE A 98 -6.64 -0.78 7.73
CA ILE A 98 -6.70 0.11 8.89
C ILE A 98 -8.16 0.38 9.28
N GLU A 99 -9.03 0.72 8.33
CA GLU A 99 -10.44 0.98 8.59
C GLU A 99 -11.19 -0.26 9.10
N LEU A 100 -10.90 -1.44 8.55
CA LEU A 100 -11.44 -2.71 9.06
C LEU A 100 -11.02 -2.94 10.51
N ARG A 101 -9.74 -2.75 10.85
CA ARG A 101 -9.28 -2.84 12.25
C ARG A 101 -10.01 -1.86 13.17
N ARG A 102 -10.34 -0.66 12.71
CA ARG A 102 -11.17 0.31 13.47
C ARG A 102 -12.55 -0.26 13.75
N LYS A 103 -13.28 -0.68 12.70
CA LYS A 103 -14.64 -1.22 12.82
C LYS A 103 -14.70 -2.44 13.74
N TRP A 104 -13.70 -3.32 13.67
CA TRP A 104 -13.61 -4.50 14.54
C TRP A 104 -13.25 -4.14 16.00
N SER A 105 -12.38 -3.16 16.22
CA SER A 105 -12.04 -2.70 17.58
C SER A 105 -13.21 -1.98 18.26
N GLU A 106 -14.03 -1.26 17.50
CA GLU A 106 -15.26 -0.60 17.99
C GLU A 106 -16.40 -1.59 18.25
N GLN A 107 -16.52 -2.63 17.42
CA GLN A 107 -17.63 -3.60 17.50
C GLN A 107 -17.35 -4.74 18.50
N PHE A 108 -16.09 -5.04 18.81
CA PHE A 108 -15.68 -6.00 19.83
C PHE A 108 -14.92 -5.30 20.97
N SER A 109 -15.62 -4.48 21.77
CA SER A 109 -15.27 -4.28 23.18
C SER A 109 -15.98 -5.38 23.99
N PRO A 110 -15.36 -6.55 24.25
CA PRO A 110 -16.04 -7.66 24.93
C PRO A 110 -16.32 -7.40 26.42
N TYR A 111 -15.97 -6.22 26.96
CA TYR A 111 -16.33 -5.84 28.31
C TYR A 111 -16.84 -4.40 28.38
N PRO A 112 -18.03 -4.16 28.96
CA PRO A 112 -18.45 -2.82 29.33
C PRO A 112 -17.50 -2.30 30.43
N LYS A 113 -17.13 -1.01 30.35
CA LYS A 113 -16.53 -0.30 31.49
C LYS A 113 -17.54 -0.12 32.60
#